data_AF-A0A416Z6T1-F1
#
_entry.id   AF-A0A416Z6T1-F1
#
_cell.length_a   1.000
_cell.length_b   1.000
_cell.length_c   1.000
_cell.angle_alpha   90.00
_cell.angle_beta   90.00
_cell.angle_gamma   90.00
#
_symmetry.space_group_name_H-M   'P 1'
#
loop_
_entity.id
_entity.type
_entity.pdbx_description
1 polymer ?
#
loop_
_entity_poly.entity_id
_entity_poly.type
_entity_poly.pdbx_seq_one_letter_code
_entity_poly.pdbx_strand_id
1 'polypeptide(L)'
;AEFFMKRMERGEQEPPNILLSATRLLYHMGNIFRDNAPAPAATGVQIDRKRLQRLREKRVALGHKPDDHELEQQQGFSMKFHM
;
A
#
# COMPACT_ATOMS: atom_id res chain seq x y z
N ALA A 1 -18.47 14.62 -18.71
CA ALA A 1 -17.62 15.84 -18.77
C ALA A 1 -18.32 17.01 -19.49
N GLU A 2 -19.27 16.76 -20.38
CA GLU A 2 -19.94 17.77 -21.23
C GLU A 2 -20.76 18.83 -20.46
N PHE A 3 -21.34 18.45 -19.31
CA PHE A 3 -22.16 19.35 -18.49
C PHE A 3 -21.40 20.60 -18.03
N PHE A 4 -20.10 20.46 -17.73
CA PHE A 4 -19.26 21.56 -17.25
C PHE A 4 -18.82 22.48 -18.39
N MET A 5 -18.46 21.93 -19.55
CA MET A 5 -18.00 22.70 -20.72
C MET A 5 -19.12 23.61 -21.24
N LYS A 6 -20.33 23.07 -21.40
CA LYS A 6 -21.52 23.81 -21.87
C LYS A 6 -21.92 24.96 -20.94
N ARG A 7 -21.52 24.91 -19.67
CA ARG A 7 -21.80 25.93 -18.65
C ARG A 7 -20.73 27.03 -18.63
N MET A 8 -19.48 26.72 -18.94
CA MET A 8 -18.42 27.73 -19.13
C MET A 8 -18.65 28.58 -20.38
N GLU A 9 -19.12 27.96 -21.46
CA GLU A 9 -19.37 28.64 -22.75
C GLU A 9 -20.50 29.67 -22.69
N ARG A 10 -21.44 29.54 -21.73
CA ARG A 10 -22.63 30.41 -21.64
C ARG A 10 -22.43 31.68 -20.81
N GLY A 11 -21.31 31.87 -20.12
CA GLY A 11 -20.98 33.11 -19.39
C GLY A 11 -21.92 33.58 -18.27
N GLU A 12 -23.06 32.90 -18.05
CA GLU A 12 -24.18 33.34 -17.20
C GLU A 12 -24.07 32.92 -15.72
N GLN A 13 -23.03 32.20 -15.34
CA GLN A 13 -22.81 31.81 -13.94
C GLN A 13 -21.32 31.87 -13.66
N GLU A 14 -20.93 32.75 -12.74
CA GLU A 14 -19.56 32.82 -12.21
C GLU A 14 -19.10 31.38 -12.00
N PRO A 15 -18.11 30.91 -12.79
CA PRO A 15 -17.84 29.48 -12.87
C PRO A 15 -17.54 29.04 -11.44
N PRO A 16 -18.24 28.03 -10.87
CA PRO A 16 -17.89 27.54 -9.55
C PRO A 16 -16.42 27.19 -9.64
N ASN A 17 -15.58 27.95 -8.92
CA ASN A 17 -14.15 28.06 -9.17
C ASN A 17 -13.64 26.66 -9.52
N ILE A 18 -13.27 26.44 -10.77
CA ILE A 18 -12.99 25.10 -11.30
C ILE A 18 -11.95 24.41 -10.42
N LEU A 19 -11.03 25.20 -9.86
CA LEU A 19 -10.06 24.79 -8.87
C LEU A 19 -10.70 24.29 -7.57
N LEU A 20 -11.71 24.98 -7.03
CA LEU A 20 -12.45 24.55 -5.84
C LEU A 20 -13.26 23.27 -6.11
N SER A 21 -13.86 23.16 -7.29
CA SER A 21 -14.58 21.94 -7.69
C SER A 21 -13.62 20.76 -7.87
N ALA A 22 -12.46 20.98 -8.48
CA ALA A 22 -11.42 19.97 -8.66
C ALA A 22 -10.81 19.53 -7.33
N THR A 23 -10.50 20.46 -6.42
CA THR A 23 -9.94 20.13 -5.10
C THR A 23 -10.92 19.33 -4.25
N ARG A 24 -12.22 19.67 -4.26
CA ARG A 24 -13.27 18.88 -3.60
C ARG A 24 -13.41 17.47 -4.19
N LEU A 25 -13.39 17.35 -5.51
CA LEU A 25 -13.43 16.04 -6.17
C LEU A 25 -12.23 15.17 -5.76
N LEU A 26 -11.01 15.72 -5.84
CA LEU A 26 -9.79 15.00 -5.46
C LEU A 26 -9.83 14.58 -3.98
N TYR A 27 -10.31 15.46 -3.10
CA TYR A 27 -10.48 15.13 -1.68
C TYR A 27 -11.44 13.96 -1.47
N HIS A 28 -12.61 13.98 -2.11
CA HIS A 28 -13.59 12.90 -1.98
C HIS A 28 -13.11 11.59 -2.61
N MET A 29 -12.44 11.65 -3.78
CA MET A 29 -11.83 10.47 -4.40
C MET A 29 -10.72 9.88 -3.52
N GLY A 30 -9.90 10.73 -2.91
CA GLY A 30 -8.86 10.29 -1.97
C GLY A 30 -9.41 9.53 -0.76
N ASN A 31 -10.56 9.97 -0.22
CA ASN A 31 -11.25 9.24 0.85
C ASN A 31 -11.75 7.88 0.36
N ILE A 32 -12.37 7.79 -0.82
CA ILE A 32 -12.83 6.51 -1.38
C ILE A 32 -11.68 5.52 -1.52
N PHE A 33 -10.54 5.95 -2.09
CA PHE A 33 -9.38 5.07 -2.25
C PHE A 33 -8.77 4.65 -0.91
N ARG A 34 -8.75 5.54 0.08
CA ARG A 34 -8.27 5.23 1.43
C ARG A 34 -9.17 4.21 2.12
N ASP A 35 -10.48 4.41 2.06
CA ASP A 35 -11.47 3.57 2.73
C ASP A 35 -11.59 2.19 2.07
N ASN A 36 -11.27 2.10 0.78
CA ASN A 36 -11.26 0.86 0.02
C ASN A 36 -9.85 0.29 -0.21
N ALA A 37 -8.82 0.86 0.42
CA ALA A 37 -7.48 0.32 0.33
C ALA A 37 -7.49 -1.09 0.94
N PRO A 38 -6.91 -2.10 0.26
CA PRO A 38 -6.71 -3.41 0.87
C PRO A 38 -5.98 -3.22 2.20
N ALA A 39 -6.40 -3.95 3.25
CA ALA A 39 -5.63 -4.01 4.48
C ALA A 39 -4.17 -4.23 4.11
N PRO A 40 -3.20 -3.49 4.72
CA PRO A 40 -1.80 -3.60 4.37
C PRO A 40 -1.47 -5.08 4.28
N ALA A 41 -1.11 -5.54 3.08
CA ALA A 41 -0.71 -6.92 2.91
C ALA A 41 0.40 -7.10 3.95
N ALA A 42 0.15 -7.95 4.95
CA ALA A 42 1.13 -8.16 6.01
C ALA A 42 2.45 -8.38 5.27
N THR A 43 3.42 -7.52 5.48
CA THR A 43 4.71 -7.52 4.77
C THR A 43 5.57 -8.72 5.15
N GLY A 44 4.93 -9.79 5.64
CA GLY A 44 5.48 -11.10 5.92
C GLY A 44 4.76 -12.17 5.08
N VAL A 45 5.51 -13.19 4.70
CA VAL A 45 4.99 -14.37 4.02
C VAL A 45 3.84 -14.97 4.84
N GLN A 46 2.66 -15.09 4.24
CA GLN A 46 1.53 -15.78 4.85
C GLN A 46 1.84 -17.29 4.91
N ILE A 47 2.33 -17.76 6.06
CA ILE A 47 2.66 -19.16 6.32
C ILE A 47 1.56 -19.76 7.19
N ASP A 48 0.94 -20.85 6.73
CA ASP A 48 0.02 -21.63 7.55
C ASP A 48 0.70 -22.12 8.84
N ARG A 49 -0.05 -22.15 9.95
CA ARG A 49 0.41 -22.58 11.28
C ARG A 49 1.07 -23.95 11.24
N LYS A 50 0.52 -24.90 10.49
CA LYS A 50 1.11 -26.26 10.36
C LYS A 50 2.48 -26.21 9.69
N ARG A 51 2.61 -25.38 8.65
CA ARG A 51 3.89 -25.19 7.94
C ARG A 51 4.91 -24.48 8.82
N LEU A 52 4.49 -23.48 9.60
CA LEU A 52 5.34 -22.78 10.56
C LEU A 52 5.87 -23.73 11.65
N GLN A 53 5.03 -24.61 12.18
CA GLN A 53 5.43 -25.59 13.19
C GLN A 53 6.49 -26.56 12.65
N ARG A 54 6.30 -27.10 11.43
CA ARG A 54 7.31 -27.98 10.79
C ARG A 54 8.65 -27.28 10.58
N LEU A 55 8.63 -25.99 10.24
CA LEU A 55 9.87 -25.20 10.10
C LEU A 55 10.59 -25.05 11.45
N ARG A 56 9.85 -24.86 12.55
CA ARG A 56 10.41 -24.82 13.91
C ARG A 56 11.00 -26.17 14.31
N GLU A 57 10.27 -27.27 14.09
CA GLU A 57 10.73 -28.64 14.36
C GLU A 57 12.01 -28.95 13.57
N LYS A 58 12.05 -28.58 12.28
CA LYS A 58 13.25 -28.73 11.45
C LYS A 58 14.44 -27.93 12.01
N ARG A 59 14.23 -26.69 12.46
CA ARG A 59 15.30 -25.89 13.07
C ARG A 59 15.85 -26.55 14.34
N VAL A 60 14.99 -27.03 15.22
CA VAL A 60 15.40 -27.74 16.44
C VAL A 60 16.18 -29.02 16.11
N ALA A 61 15.72 -29.80 15.13
CA ALA A 61 16.42 -31.01 14.68
C ALA A 61 17.82 -30.72 14.08
N LEU A 62 18.03 -29.52 13.54
CA LEU A 62 19.33 -29.05 13.06
C LEU A 62 20.25 -28.53 14.19
N GLY A 63 19.82 -28.63 15.45
CA GLY A 63 20.60 -28.25 16.63
C GLY A 63 20.40 -26.79 17.07
N HIS A 64 19.50 -26.04 16.42
CA HIS A 64 19.16 -24.69 16.87
C HIS A 64 18.29 -24.72 18.12
N LYS A 65 18.52 -23.79 19.04
CA LYS A 65 17.69 -23.66 20.23
C LYS A 65 16.29 -23.16 19.84
N PRO A 66 15.23 -23.53 20.57
CA PRO A 66 13.87 -23.05 20.30
C PRO A 66 13.72 -21.53 20.36
N ASP A 67 14.60 -20.87 21.13
CA ASP A 67 14.66 -19.42 21.36
C ASP A 67 15.85 -18.77 20.63
N ASP A 68 16.41 -19.48 19.64
CA ASP A 68 17.48 -18.99 18.78
C ASP A 68 16.89 -17.95 17.80
N HIS A 69 16.79 -16.72 18.29
CA HIS A 69 16.45 -15.55 17.48
C HIS A 69 17.68 -15.18 16.66
N GLU A 70 17.77 -15.69 15.42
CA GLU A 70 18.65 -15.07 14.43
C GLU A 70 18.21 -13.61 14.26
N LEU A 71 19.17 -12.68 14.34
CA LEU A 71 18.96 -11.29 13.94
C LEU A 71 18.33 -11.32 12.55
N GLU A 72 17.14 -10.71 12.39
CA GLU A 72 16.55 -10.50 11.07
C GLU A 72 17.61 -9.79 10.23
N GLN A 73 18.29 -10.56 9.39
CA GLN A 73 19.19 -10.02 8.41
C GLN A 73 18.26 -9.31 7.44
N GLN A 74 18.05 -8.02 7.69
CA GLN A 74 17.48 -7.09 6.74
C GLN A 74 18.31 -7.31 5.48
N GLN A 75 17.76 -8.06 4.53
CA GLN A 75 18.33 -8.22 3.20
C GLN A 75 18.16 -6.86 2.52
N GLY A 76 18.99 -5.90 2.95
CA GLY A 76 19.26 -4.69 2.21
C GLY A 76 19.96 -5.15 0.95
N PHE A 77 19.20 -5.32 -0.12
CA PHE A 77 19.72 -5.41 -1.47
C PHE A 77 20.52 -4.13 -1.73
N SER A 78 21.82 -4.17 -1.43
CA SER A 78 22.78 -3.17 -1.88
C SER A 78 22.92 -3.38 -3.39
N MET A 79 22.07 -2.72 -4.16
CA MET A 79 22.28 -2.56 -5.60
C MET A 79 23.51 -1.68 -5.78
N LYS A 80 24.67 -2.33 -5.95
CA LYS A 80 25.93 -1.69 -6.32
C LYS A 80 25.81 -1.27 -7.79
N PHE A 81 25.38 -0.04 -8.06
CA PHE A 81 25.53 0.54 -9.39
C PHE A 81 27.02 0.82 -9.63
N HIS A 82 27.61 0.10 -10.58
CA HIS A 82 28.91 0.44 -11.13
C HIS A 82 28.66 1.44 -12.27
N MET A 83 29.26 2.63 -12.16
CA MET A 83 29.39 3.59 -13.27
C MET A 83 30.64 3.25 -14.08
#